data_AF-A0A2J6IC67-F1
#
_entry.id   AF-A0A2J6IC67-F1
#
_cell.length_a   1.000
_cell.length_b   1.000
_cell.length_c   1.000
_cell.angle_alpha   90.00
_cell.angle_beta   90.00
_cell.angle_gamma   90.00
#
_symmetry.space_group_name_H-M   'P 1'
#
loop_
_entity.id
_entity.type
_entity.pdbx_description
1 polymer ?
#
loop_
_entity_poly.entity_id
_entity_poly.type
_entity_poly.pdbx_seq_one_letter_code
_entity_poly.pdbx_strand_id
1 'polypeptide(L)'
;MDDIEVVTGNFKVTLPELLKKITTVDMVFFDGNHKEEPTLNYFNQCLEKVNEDSVLIFDDIYWSQGMTSAWKKIKTHPDISFTIDLYWMGMVFFKKGISRQHFVIRY
;
A
#
# COMPACT_ATOMS: atom_id res chain seq x y z
N MET A 1 7.78 12.18 -23.30
CA MET A 1 6.83 12.24 -22.16
C MET A 1 5.97 10.97 -22.16
N ASP A 2 6.52 9.88 -22.70
CA ASP A 2 5.76 8.75 -23.24
C ASP A 2 5.62 7.59 -22.23
N ASP A 3 6.16 7.78 -21.02
CA ASP A 3 6.17 6.81 -19.91
C ASP A 3 5.18 7.18 -18.80
N ILE A 4 4.22 8.08 -19.07
CA ILE A 4 3.22 8.53 -18.09
C ILE A 4 1.81 8.30 -18.67
N GLU A 5 1.04 7.45 -18.00
CA GLU A 5 -0.40 7.29 -18.25
C GLU A 5 -1.18 7.93 -17.10
N VAL A 6 -2.14 8.80 -17.45
CA VAL A 6 -3.07 9.40 -16.47
C VAL A 6 -4.43 8.73 -16.61
N VAL A 7 -4.87 8.05 -15.56
CA VAL A 7 -6.20 7.44 -15.49
C VAL A 7 -7.11 8.33 -14.65
N THR A 8 -8.07 9.02 -15.29
CA THR A 8 -9.02 9.90 -14.61
C THR A 8 -10.30 9.18 -14.23
N GLY A 9 -10.70 9.25 -12.96
CA GLY A 9 -12.00 8.78 -12.48
C GLY A 9 -12.00 8.37 -11.01
N ASN A 10 -13.12 7.82 -10.55
CA ASN A 10 -13.22 7.31 -9.19
C ASN A 10 -12.41 6.01 -9.04
N PHE A 11 -11.60 5.89 -7.99
CA PHE A 11 -10.79 4.69 -7.75
C PHE A 11 -11.61 3.40 -7.65
N LYS A 12 -12.86 3.46 -7.16
CA LYS A 12 -13.75 2.28 -7.12
C LYS A 12 -14.04 1.68 -8.49
N VAL A 13 -13.86 2.47 -9.55
CA VAL A 13 -14.09 2.06 -10.94
C VAL A 13 -12.77 1.89 -11.67
N THR A 14 -11.86 2.87 -11.54
CA THR A 14 -10.66 2.95 -12.37
C THR A 14 -9.52 2.05 -11.89
N LEU A 15 -9.33 1.89 -10.58
CA LEU A 15 -8.26 1.06 -10.03
C LEU A 15 -8.41 -0.43 -10.42
N PRO A 16 -9.58 -1.07 -10.26
CA PRO A 16 -9.75 -2.46 -10.72
C PRO A 16 -9.48 -2.64 -12.21
N GLU A 17 -9.95 -1.72 -13.05
CA GLU A 17 -9.76 -1.80 -14.51
C GLU A 17 -8.29 -1.58 -14.92
N LEU A 18 -7.57 -0.72 -14.21
CA LEU A 18 -6.13 -0.55 -14.40
C LEU A 18 -5.36 -1.80 -13.99
N LEU A 19 -5.65 -2.36 -12.82
CA LEU A 19 -4.95 -3.55 -12.31
C LEU A 19 -5.21 -4.80 -13.16
N LYS A 20 -6.32 -4.88 -13.91
CA LYS A 20 -6.53 -5.94 -14.92
C LYS A 20 -5.52 -5.89 -16.07
N LYS A 21 -5.03 -4.71 -16.41
CA LYS A 21 -4.07 -4.49 -17.52
C LYS A 21 -2.62 -4.68 -17.07
N ILE A 22 -2.37 -4.64 -15.76
CA ILE A 22 -1.04 -4.74 -15.17
C ILE A 22 -0.84 -6.16 -14.61
N THR A 23 0.29 -6.76 -14.96
CA THR A 23 0.67 -8.07 -14.41
C THR A 23 1.19 -7.94 -12.99
N THR A 24 2.02 -6.93 -12.73
CA THR A 24 2.73 -6.76 -11.46
C THR A 24 2.96 -5.28 -11.15
N VAL A 25 2.94 -4.92 -9.87
CA VAL A 25 3.25 -3.55 -9.41
C VAL A 25 4.55 -3.56 -8.61
N ASP A 26 5.57 -2.84 -9.07
CA ASP A 26 6.84 -2.74 -8.34
C ASP A 26 6.76 -1.70 -7.22
N MET A 27 5.97 -0.65 -7.40
CA MET A 27 5.76 0.39 -6.40
C MET A 27 4.35 0.97 -6.52
N VAL A 28 3.70 1.18 -5.37
CA VAL A 28 2.42 1.92 -5.30
C VAL A 28 2.49 2.92 -4.15
N PHE A 29 2.13 4.17 -4.44
CA PHE A 29 2.02 5.24 -3.46
C PHE A 29 0.54 5.60 -3.24
N PHE A 30 0.06 5.45 -2.01
CA PHE A 30 -1.33 5.67 -1.62
C PHE A 30 -1.46 7.01 -0.90
N ASP A 31 -1.96 8.02 -1.63
CA ASP A 31 -2.23 9.38 -1.14
C ASP A 31 -3.65 9.80 -1.56
N GLY A 32 -4.65 9.15 -0.96
CA GLY A 32 -6.04 9.38 -1.32
C GLY A 32 -7.02 8.82 -0.29
N ASN A 33 -8.20 9.46 -0.20
CA ASN A 33 -9.31 9.20 0.72
C ASN A 33 -9.03 9.32 2.23
N HIS A 34 -7.87 8.88 2.72
CA HIS A 34 -7.48 8.85 4.14
C HIS A 34 -8.57 8.31 5.09
N LYS A 35 -9.30 7.29 4.61
CA LYS A 35 -10.35 6.57 5.33
C LYS A 35 -10.00 5.09 5.34
N GLU A 36 -10.30 4.44 6.46
CA GLU A 36 -9.91 3.05 6.72
C GLU A 36 -10.35 2.10 5.59
N GLU A 37 -11.65 2.08 5.29
CA GLU A 37 -12.24 1.13 4.36
C GLU A 37 -11.70 1.29 2.92
N PRO A 38 -11.66 2.50 2.31
CA PRO A 38 -11.01 2.69 1.02
C PRO A 38 -9.54 2.27 1.01
N THR A 39 -8.75 2.65 2.01
CA THR A 39 -7.32 2.31 2.08
C THR A 39 -7.10 0.79 2.10
N LEU A 40 -7.86 0.07 2.92
CA LEU A 40 -7.80 -1.39 2.96
C LEU A 40 -8.27 -2.04 1.66
N ASN A 41 -9.31 -1.47 1.03
CA ASN A 41 -9.79 -1.95 -0.26
C ASN A 41 -8.74 -1.79 -1.36
N TYR A 42 -8.02 -0.66 -1.41
CA TYR A 42 -6.96 -0.44 -2.38
C TYR A 42 -5.74 -1.31 -2.09
N PHE A 43 -5.36 -1.46 -0.82
CA PHE A 43 -4.30 -2.37 -0.39
C PHE A 43 -4.57 -3.80 -0.89
N ASN A 44 -5.76 -4.34 -0.64
CA ASN A 44 -6.10 -5.71 -1.04
C ASN A 44 -6.07 -5.90 -2.57
N GLN A 45 -6.55 -4.91 -3.34
CA GLN A 45 -6.48 -4.97 -4.80
C GLN A 45 -5.04 -4.94 -5.32
N CYS A 46 -4.20 -4.07 -4.78
CA CYS A 46 -2.80 -3.98 -5.17
C CYS A 46 -2.00 -5.22 -4.71
N LEU A 47 -2.37 -5.82 -3.57
CA LEU A 47 -1.76 -7.03 -3.04
C LEU A 47 -1.83 -8.20 -4.04
N GLU A 48 -2.89 -8.30 -4.83
CA GLU A 48 -3.01 -9.33 -5.89
C GLU A 48 -1.97 -9.18 -7.01
N LYS A 49 -1.25 -8.06 -7.05
CA LYS A 49 -0.30 -7.69 -8.10
C LYS A 49 1.13 -7.53 -7.59
N VAL A 50 1.42 -7.78 -6.31
CA VAL A 50 2.78 -7.61 -5.78
C VAL A 50 3.68 -8.79 -6.17
N ASN A 51 4.99 -8.51 -6.23
CA ASN A 51 6.08 -9.46 -6.29
C ASN A 51 6.98 -9.29 -5.03
N GLU A 52 8.07 -10.07 -4.95
CA GLU A 52 8.97 -10.05 -3.77
C GLU A 52 9.73 -8.74 -3.57
N ASP A 53 9.84 -7.93 -4.61
CA ASP A 53 10.55 -6.65 -4.65
C ASP A 53 9.57 -5.45 -4.63
N SER A 54 8.26 -5.70 -4.58
CA SER A 54 7.25 -4.66 -4.51
C SER A 54 7.31 -3.85 -3.22
N VAL A 55 6.99 -2.56 -3.32
CA VAL A 55 6.83 -1.66 -2.17
C VAL A 55 5.47 -0.96 -2.23
N LEU A 56 4.68 -1.10 -1.18
CA LEU A 56 3.46 -0.29 -0.99
C LEU A 56 3.72 0.79 0.06
N ILE A 57 3.48 2.05 -0.30
CA ILE A 57 3.73 3.22 0.55
C ILE A 57 2.42 3.93 0.85
N PHE A 58 2.09 4.09 2.12
CA PHE A 58 0.88 4.76 2.59
C PHE A 58 1.26 6.09 3.20
N ASP A 59 0.68 7.17 2.68
CA ASP A 59 0.79 8.48 3.30
C ASP A 59 -0.18 8.61 4.49
N ASP A 60 0.14 9.49 5.43
CA ASP A 60 -0.76 9.90 6.51
C ASP A 60 -1.27 8.74 7.41
N ILE A 61 -0.41 7.76 7.70
CA ILE A 61 -0.77 6.52 8.45
C ILE A 61 -1.30 6.79 9.87
N TYR A 62 -1.05 7.96 10.44
CA TYR A 62 -1.56 8.40 11.75
C TYR A 62 -2.50 9.61 11.70
N TRP A 63 -2.94 10.04 10.51
CA TRP A 63 -3.81 11.19 10.33
C TRP A 63 -5.14 11.11 11.10
N SER A 64 -5.72 9.90 11.16
CA SER A 64 -6.99 9.65 11.82
C SER A 64 -7.00 8.31 12.55
N GLN A 65 -8.00 8.09 13.41
CA GLN A 65 -8.24 6.77 14.02
C GLN A 65 -8.44 5.69 12.97
N GLY A 66 -9.13 6.02 11.86
CA GLY A 66 -9.34 5.10 10.75
C GLY A 66 -8.05 4.76 10.00
N MET A 67 -7.18 5.74 9.75
CA MET A 67 -5.87 5.47 9.13
C MET A 67 -4.95 4.68 10.07
N THR A 68 -4.95 5.01 11.36
CA THR A 68 -4.23 4.24 12.38
C THR A 68 -4.70 2.79 12.43
N SER A 69 -6.01 2.57 12.30
CA SER A 69 -6.63 1.24 12.25
C SER A 69 -6.27 0.50 10.95
N ALA A 70 -6.33 1.16 9.80
CA ALA A 70 -5.90 0.62 8.52
C ALA A 70 -4.44 0.18 8.57
N TRP A 71 -3.55 1.04 9.08
CA TRP A 71 -2.13 0.74 9.21
C TRP A 71 -1.87 -0.47 10.10
N LYS A 72 -2.56 -0.57 11.24
CA LYS A 72 -2.48 -1.76 12.11
C LYS A 72 -2.91 -3.03 11.36
N LYS A 73 -4.02 -2.98 10.63
CA LYS A 73 -4.54 -4.13 9.86
C LYS A 73 -3.60 -4.54 8.72
N ILE A 74 -3.10 -3.57 7.96
CA ILE A 74 -2.10 -3.78 6.91
C ILE A 74 -0.90 -4.48 7.52
N LYS A 75 -0.26 -3.93 8.55
CA LYS A 75 0.90 -4.54 9.21
C LYS A 75 0.70 -5.99 9.60
N THR A 76 -0.52 -6.43 9.94
CA THR A 76 -0.84 -7.80 10.35
C THR A 76 -1.11 -8.78 9.20
N HIS A 77 -1.12 -8.34 7.94
CA HIS A 77 -1.38 -9.20 6.79
C HIS A 77 -0.31 -10.31 6.64
N PRO A 78 -0.66 -11.59 6.42
CA PRO A 78 0.30 -12.70 6.38
C PRO A 78 1.34 -12.61 5.27
N ASP A 79 1.00 -11.99 4.14
CA ASP A 79 1.91 -11.88 2.98
C ASP A 79 3.01 -10.82 3.18
N ILE A 80 2.92 -10.00 4.23
CA ILE A 80 3.90 -8.95 4.50
C ILE A 80 5.11 -9.54 5.21
N SER A 81 6.27 -9.26 4.64
CA SER A 81 7.57 -9.59 5.23
C SER A 81 7.94 -8.58 6.31
N PHE A 82 8.09 -7.31 5.96
CA PHE A 82 8.39 -6.28 6.95
C PHE A 82 7.74 -4.95 6.59
N THR A 83 7.63 -4.09 7.59
CA THR A 83 7.17 -2.71 7.41
C THR A 83 8.11 -1.72 8.04
N ILE A 84 8.17 -0.51 7.48
CA ILE A 84 8.83 0.64 8.07
C ILE A 84 7.77 1.69 8.35
N ASP A 85 7.67 2.09 9.61
CA ASP A 85 6.81 3.17 10.07
C ASP A 85 7.66 4.41 10.30
N LEU A 86 7.44 5.45 9.49
CA LEU A 86 8.14 6.73 9.54
C LEU A 86 7.30 7.82 10.23
N TYR A 87 6.25 7.46 10.98
CA TYR A 87 5.24 8.35 11.55
C TYR A 87 4.34 9.03 10.50
N TRP A 88 4.90 9.77 9.55
CA TRP A 88 4.12 10.44 8.50
C TRP A 88 3.77 9.51 7.32
N MET A 89 4.58 8.47 7.09
CA MET A 89 4.29 7.44 6.10
C MET A 89 4.58 6.02 6.62
N GLY A 90 3.96 5.03 5.99
CA GLY A 90 4.23 3.61 6.22
C GLY A 90 4.63 2.88 4.94
N MET A 91 5.70 2.09 4.99
CA MET A 91 6.18 1.28 3.87
C MET A 91 5.99 -0.20 4.16
N VAL A 92 5.59 -0.97 3.15
CA VAL A 92 5.28 -2.40 3.23
C VAL A 92 6.06 -3.18 2.17
N PHE A 93 6.69 -4.28 2.58
CA PHE A 93 7.57 -5.11 1.75
C PHE A 93 7.17 -6.60 1.78
N PHE A 94 7.50 -7.36 0.72
CA PHE A 94 7.03 -8.75 0.50
C PHE A 94 8.17 -9.78 0.30
N LYS A 95 9.37 -9.48 0.81
CA LYS A 95 10.56 -10.31 0.59
C LYS A 95 10.44 -11.68 1.26
N LYS A 96 10.65 -12.75 0.49
CA LYS A 96 10.67 -14.12 1.04
C LYS A 96 11.99 -14.42 1.74
N GLY A 97 11.95 -15.37 2.68
CA GLY A 97 13.14 -15.84 3.41
C GLY A 97 13.62 -14.92 4.54
N ILE A 98 12.88 -13.83 4.83
CA ILE A 98 13.16 -12.92 5.94
C ILE A 98 12.10 -13.11 7.03
N SER A 99 12.51 -13.08 8.30
CA SER A 99 11.56 -13.12 9.42
C SER A 99 10.69 -11.87 9.44
N ARG A 100 9.42 -12.05 9.83
CA ARG A 100 8.47 -10.95 9.88
C ARG A 100 8.87 -9.89 10.90
N GLN A 101 9.01 -8.63 10.50
CA GLN A 101 9.47 -7.54 11.36
C GLN A 101 8.76 -6.20 11.08
N HIS A 102 8.55 -5.39 12.11
CA HIS A 102 7.94 -4.07 11.97
C HIS A 102 8.82 -3.03 12.66
N PHE A 103 9.43 -2.16 11.87
CA PHE A 103 10.33 -1.11 12.36
C PHE A 103 9.57 0.19 12.53
N VAL A 104 9.88 0.93 13.60
CA VAL A 104 9.44 2.32 13.79
C VAL A 104 10.70 3.17 13.85
N ILE A 105 10.86 4.08 12.90
CA ILE A 105 11.99 5.00 12.89
C ILE A 105 11.53 6.30 13.57
N ARG A 106 12.23 6.65 14.65
CA ARG A 106 12.02 7.91 15.39
C ARG A 106 13.28 8.74 15.24
N TYR A 107 13.13 9.98 14.77
CA TYR A 107 14.18 11.00 14.74
C TYR A 107 13.81 12.14 15.68
#